data_AF-A0A3A5AI29-F1
#
_entry.id   AF-A0A3A5AI29-F1
#
_cell.length_a   1.000
_cell.length_b   1.000
_cell.length_c   1.000
_cell.angle_alpha   90.00
_cell.angle_beta   90.00
_cell.angle_gamma   90.00
#
_symmetry.space_group_name_H-M   'P 1'
#
loop_
_entity.id
_entity.type
_entity.pdbx_description
1 polymer ?
#
loop_
_entity_poly.entity_id
_entity_poly.type
_entity_poly.pdbx_seq_one_letter_code
_entity_poly.pdbx_strand_id
1 'polypeptide(L)'
;MNWILEYAGWAGFTIFNVVGGFCGFRPQIMKPLSLALLLVLACFIGARRRRGQASDLDLGLVGYFALAALGFWLFPGFLGRIMSGYPVTTLYVVLVLVAAIPPLLGAAPFTTYYARKTAPEAVWETAPFKEINRHLTWFWVALFALNALVSLVPDLLPHLGWPWFFNYVLPTALFMGVGFPVNRWYPQYRQRRMGLRPASAAPVPEAANPGPAGLREVPREKKITATAKKEEGEVAARFKTVAVNGSPHEGFGNTSQMVAMLKEQLAKEDFDLEEIFLNKQHIEYCAGCGVCIEKGACWIRDDHKGVVQKLLEADAVILASPVYFRQVTAQMKTFLDRSLGYGHRPRGTWKPGLAVSVSAGWGETEVSQYLARMLGVYGAFPVGQLTAIGVGPGGFWGKEALEARAEDLARDLARAVKEKRLYPPTDQYLDYWHFMGSLIKENRDFMKADYEHWQKLGILESFEAYIGQSRTQGRRDPGMREAWLKELMERQRGRAVEAGPATEAQAAAANPGPPETVRGMMEAMPGALDREAAAGLRAIYQFEVSGAENFTACIRIDNGTAVFQEGPASQPDVIIRTPADVWLAVSKGELDGAAAFMTGKFQVEGDLGLLMKLKGLF
;
A
#
# COMPACT_ATOMS: atom_id res chain seq x y z
N MET A 1 -15.06 11.01 -7.30
CA MET A 1 -15.97 12.16 -7.49
C MET A 1 -15.29 13.53 -7.34
N ASN A 2 -14.27 13.70 -6.47
CA ASN A 2 -13.62 15.01 -6.24
C ASN A 2 -12.80 15.60 -7.42
N TRP A 3 -12.24 14.80 -8.34
CA TRP A 3 -11.48 15.37 -9.47
C TRP A 3 -12.39 16.19 -10.38
N ILE A 4 -13.63 15.75 -10.62
CA ILE A 4 -14.51 16.33 -11.67
C ILE A 4 -14.81 17.79 -11.31
N LEU A 5 -14.97 18.06 -10.01
CA LEU A 5 -15.21 19.38 -9.48
C LEU A 5 -13.97 20.28 -9.52
N GLU A 6 -12.74 19.73 -9.50
CA GLU A 6 -11.50 20.52 -9.65
C GLU A 6 -11.25 20.95 -11.10
N TYR A 7 -11.67 20.16 -12.09
CA TYR A 7 -11.52 20.49 -13.52
C TYR A 7 -12.73 21.18 -14.14
N ALA A 8 -13.84 21.32 -13.41
CA ALA A 8 -15.09 21.92 -13.90
C ALA A 8 -14.91 23.35 -14.44
N GLY A 9 -13.97 24.13 -13.88
CA GLY A 9 -13.65 25.47 -14.39
C GLY A 9 -13.11 25.47 -15.82
N TRP A 10 -12.26 24.49 -16.14
CA TRP A 10 -11.63 24.35 -17.45
C TRP A 10 -12.59 23.84 -18.53
N ALA A 11 -13.63 23.10 -18.13
CA ALA A 11 -14.69 22.67 -19.05
C ALA A 11 -15.41 23.88 -19.69
N GLY A 12 -15.58 24.98 -18.96
CA GLY A 12 -16.17 26.21 -19.49
C GLY A 12 -15.35 26.80 -20.65
N PHE A 13 -14.02 26.81 -20.53
CA PHE A 13 -13.13 27.28 -21.60
C PHE A 13 -13.20 26.39 -22.85
N THR A 14 -13.24 25.06 -22.66
CA THR A 14 -13.42 24.12 -23.76
C THR A 14 -14.77 24.35 -24.46
N ILE A 15 -15.86 24.47 -23.71
CA ILE A 15 -17.20 24.75 -24.27
C ILE A 15 -17.18 26.05 -25.08
N PHE A 16 -16.61 27.12 -24.53
CA PHE A 16 -16.53 28.41 -25.21
C PHE A 16 -15.77 28.35 -26.54
N ASN A 17 -14.62 27.67 -26.56
CA ASN A 17 -13.79 27.56 -27.78
C ASN A 17 -14.41 26.61 -28.82
N VAL A 18 -15.00 25.49 -28.38
CA VAL A 18 -15.65 24.55 -29.28
C VAL A 18 -16.87 25.21 -29.94
N VAL A 19 -17.76 25.81 -29.15
CA VAL A 19 -18.93 26.52 -29.68
C VAL A 19 -18.50 27.71 -30.54
N GLY A 20 -17.52 28.49 -30.10
CA GLY A 20 -16.94 29.59 -30.87
C GLY A 20 -16.38 29.15 -32.21
N GLY A 21 -15.62 28.04 -32.25
CA GLY A 21 -15.09 27.45 -33.48
C GLY A 21 -16.19 27.00 -34.44
N PHE A 22 -17.22 26.29 -33.94
CA PHE A 22 -18.34 25.85 -34.78
C PHE A 22 -19.18 27.00 -35.33
N CYS A 23 -19.39 28.05 -34.55
CA CYS A 23 -20.24 29.18 -34.95
C CYS A 23 -19.47 30.36 -35.58
N GLY A 24 -18.14 30.27 -35.70
CA GLY A 24 -17.30 31.38 -36.15
C GLY A 24 -17.39 32.60 -35.23
N PHE A 25 -17.55 32.38 -33.92
CA PHE A 25 -17.69 33.43 -32.90
C PHE A 25 -18.79 34.46 -33.17
N ARG A 26 -19.90 34.06 -33.81
CA ARG A 26 -21.03 34.96 -34.09
C ARG A 26 -21.56 35.63 -32.81
N PRO A 27 -21.70 36.98 -32.78
CA PRO A 27 -22.12 37.70 -31.57
C PRO A 27 -23.47 37.24 -31.00
N GLN A 28 -24.39 36.78 -31.85
CA GLN A 28 -25.71 36.27 -31.44
C GLN A 28 -25.61 35.06 -30.48
N ILE A 29 -24.56 34.25 -30.62
CA ILE A 29 -24.31 33.06 -29.80
C ILE A 29 -23.32 33.38 -28.68
N MET A 30 -22.23 34.11 -29.00
CA MET A 30 -21.16 34.36 -28.04
C MET A 30 -21.55 35.33 -26.92
N LYS A 31 -22.47 36.27 -27.16
CA LYS A 31 -22.99 37.18 -26.13
C LYS A 31 -23.68 36.43 -24.97
N PRO A 32 -24.74 35.62 -25.20
CA PRO A 32 -25.39 34.88 -24.12
C PRO A 32 -24.47 33.81 -23.53
N LEU A 33 -23.63 33.14 -24.35
CA LEU A 33 -22.73 32.10 -23.86
C LEU A 33 -21.66 32.64 -22.90
N SER A 34 -20.98 33.74 -23.28
CA SER A 34 -19.95 34.35 -22.42
C SER A 34 -20.51 34.83 -21.08
N LEU A 35 -21.72 35.42 -21.08
CA LEU A 35 -22.39 35.85 -19.87
C LEU A 35 -22.83 34.66 -19.00
N ALA A 36 -23.40 33.60 -19.60
CA ALA A 36 -23.80 32.40 -18.87
C ALA A 36 -22.60 31.70 -18.21
N LEU A 37 -21.51 31.52 -18.95
CA LEU A 37 -20.27 30.93 -18.43
C LEU A 37 -19.67 31.78 -17.32
N LEU A 38 -19.67 33.11 -17.46
CA LEU A 38 -19.24 34.02 -16.40
C LEU A 38 -20.07 33.82 -15.12
N LEU A 39 -21.40 33.86 -15.21
CA LEU A 39 -22.28 33.74 -14.03
C LEU A 39 -22.14 32.37 -13.35
N VAL A 40 -22.14 31.29 -14.13
CA VAL A 40 -22.00 29.93 -13.59
C VAL A 40 -20.64 29.75 -12.91
N LEU A 41 -19.56 30.16 -13.56
CA LEU A 41 -18.21 30.01 -13.00
C LEU A 41 -17.97 30.96 -11.83
N ALA A 42 -18.47 32.20 -11.86
CA ALA A 42 -18.36 33.12 -10.73
C ALA A 42 -19.10 32.59 -9.50
N CYS A 43 -20.31 32.04 -9.66
CA CYS A 43 -21.06 31.41 -8.58
C CYS A 43 -20.33 30.16 -8.05
N PHE A 44 -19.91 29.26 -8.94
CA PHE A 44 -19.25 28.00 -8.58
C PHE A 44 -17.89 28.23 -7.88
N ILE A 45 -17.02 29.03 -8.50
CA ILE A 45 -15.68 29.33 -7.99
C ILE A 45 -15.78 30.22 -6.76
N GLY A 46 -16.74 31.15 -6.70
CA GLY A 46 -17.04 31.94 -5.51
C GLY A 46 -17.43 31.09 -4.31
N ALA A 47 -18.33 30.11 -4.50
CA ALA A 47 -18.71 29.16 -3.45
C ALA A 47 -17.52 28.32 -2.98
N ARG A 48 -16.65 27.88 -3.89
CA ARG A 48 -15.42 27.14 -3.56
C ARG A 48 -14.40 28.00 -2.84
N ARG A 49 -14.24 29.26 -3.23
CA ARG A 49 -13.28 30.19 -2.60
C ARG A 49 -13.65 30.45 -1.14
N ARG A 50 -14.94 30.58 -0.82
CA ARG A 50 -15.43 30.70 0.58
C ARG A 50 -15.07 29.50 1.46
N ARG A 51 -14.83 28.33 0.86
CA ARG A 51 -14.43 27.09 1.56
C ARG A 51 -12.91 26.83 1.49
N GLY A 52 -12.11 27.77 0.95
CA GLY A 52 -10.67 27.58 0.75
C GLY A 52 -10.32 26.56 -0.35
N GLN A 53 -11.26 26.23 -1.24
CA GLN A 53 -11.14 25.17 -2.25
C GLN A 53 -10.92 25.69 -3.68
N ALA A 54 -10.52 26.96 -3.84
CA ALA A 54 -10.25 27.56 -5.15
C ALA A 54 -8.89 28.27 -5.17
N SER A 55 -8.12 27.99 -6.22
CA SER A 55 -6.83 28.60 -6.53
C SER A 55 -6.99 29.97 -7.20
N ASP A 56 -5.89 30.70 -7.34
CA ASP A 56 -5.92 31.98 -8.06
C ASP A 56 -6.08 31.76 -9.58
N LEU A 57 -5.66 30.60 -10.12
CA LEU A 57 -5.92 30.24 -11.52
C LEU A 57 -7.42 30.09 -11.81
N ASP A 58 -8.20 29.60 -10.84
CA ASP A 58 -9.66 29.53 -10.94
C ASP A 58 -10.27 30.95 -11.06
N LEU A 59 -9.75 31.92 -10.30
CA LEU A 59 -10.14 33.32 -10.44
C LEU A 59 -9.73 33.88 -11.80
N GLY A 60 -8.61 33.44 -12.36
CA GLY A 60 -8.20 33.78 -13.73
C GLY A 60 -9.21 33.33 -14.77
N LEU A 61 -9.82 32.15 -14.63
CA LEU A 61 -10.89 31.69 -15.51
C LEU A 61 -12.13 32.59 -15.42
N VAL A 62 -12.52 33.03 -14.21
CA VAL A 62 -13.60 34.02 -14.04
C VAL A 62 -13.24 35.34 -14.74
N GLY A 63 -12.01 35.81 -14.58
CA GLY A 63 -11.50 37.01 -15.25
C GLY A 63 -11.52 36.91 -16.77
N TYR A 64 -11.14 35.75 -17.32
CA TYR A 64 -11.23 35.47 -18.76
C TYR A 64 -12.67 35.60 -19.27
N PHE A 65 -13.65 35.00 -18.57
CA PHE A 65 -15.05 35.11 -18.98
C PHE A 65 -15.66 36.50 -18.74
N ALA A 66 -15.14 37.26 -17.77
CA ALA A 66 -15.49 38.66 -17.61
C ALA A 66 -15.01 39.50 -18.80
N LEU A 67 -13.78 39.29 -19.26
CA LEU A 67 -13.25 39.93 -20.48
C LEU A 67 -14.04 39.50 -21.72
N ALA A 68 -14.40 38.21 -21.82
CA ALA A 68 -15.24 37.72 -22.92
C ALA A 68 -16.61 38.41 -22.94
N ALA A 69 -17.32 38.44 -21.80
CA ALA A 69 -18.62 39.08 -21.69
C ALA A 69 -18.53 40.59 -22.01
N LEU A 70 -17.56 41.30 -21.41
CA LEU A 70 -17.31 42.72 -21.66
C LEU A 70 -16.98 42.98 -23.14
N GLY A 71 -16.19 42.10 -23.75
CA GLY A 71 -15.77 42.20 -25.15
C GLY A 71 -16.93 42.03 -26.12
N PHE A 72 -17.76 41.00 -25.97
CA PHE A 72 -18.89 40.79 -26.86
C PHE A 72 -20.04 41.77 -26.64
N TRP A 73 -20.31 42.20 -25.40
CA TRP A 73 -21.44 43.06 -25.07
C TRP A 73 -21.15 44.54 -25.21
N LEU A 74 -20.03 45.01 -24.66
CA LEU A 74 -19.76 46.45 -24.49
C LEU A 74 -18.73 46.96 -25.51
N PHE A 75 -17.74 46.15 -25.87
CA PHE A 75 -16.64 46.56 -26.74
C PHE A 75 -16.40 45.62 -27.94
N PRO A 76 -17.42 45.35 -28.78
CA PRO A 76 -17.34 44.35 -29.85
C PRO A 76 -16.29 44.69 -30.92
N GLY A 77 -16.00 45.98 -31.13
CA GLY A 77 -15.03 46.45 -32.12
C GLY A 77 -13.57 46.32 -31.69
N PHE A 78 -13.30 46.10 -30.40
CA PHE A 78 -11.94 46.00 -29.87
C PHE A 78 -11.76 44.69 -29.09
N LEU A 79 -12.18 44.64 -27.83
CA LEU A 79 -11.99 43.48 -26.99
C LEU A 79 -12.73 42.25 -27.54
N GLY A 80 -13.94 42.43 -28.09
CA GLY A 80 -14.67 41.34 -28.75
C GLY A 80 -13.89 40.68 -29.90
N ARG A 81 -13.17 41.48 -30.71
CA ARG A 81 -12.31 40.94 -31.79
C ARG A 81 -11.11 40.17 -31.25
N ILE A 82 -10.52 40.63 -30.15
CA ILE A 82 -9.41 39.92 -29.50
C ILE A 82 -9.91 38.57 -28.98
N MET A 83 -11.08 38.53 -28.32
CA MET A 83 -11.66 37.29 -27.79
C MET A 83 -12.04 36.29 -28.90
N SER A 84 -12.51 36.77 -30.05
CA SER A 84 -12.86 35.90 -31.17
C SER A 84 -11.66 35.46 -32.01
N GLY A 85 -10.67 36.33 -32.17
CA GLY A 85 -9.48 36.06 -32.98
C GLY A 85 -8.42 35.26 -32.24
N TYR A 86 -8.24 35.52 -30.95
CA TYR A 86 -7.15 34.97 -30.15
C TYR A 86 -7.64 34.42 -28.79
N PRO A 87 -8.65 33.55 -28.74
CA PRO A 87 -9.22 33.07 -27.47
C PRO A 87 -8.19 32.30 -26.61
N VAL A 88 -7.36 31.47 -27.24
CA VAL A 88 -6.34 30.66 -26.56
C VAL A 88 -5.18 31.52 -26.07
N THR A 89 -4.67 32.43 -26.90
CA THR A 89 -3.63 33.38 -26.50
C THR A 89 -4.11 34.26 -25.37
N THR A 90 -5.36 34.75 -25.44
CA THR A 90 -5.97 35.54 -24.37
C THR A 90 -5.99 34.78 -23.05
N LEU A 91 -6.37 33.50 -23.06
CA LEU A 91 -6.35 32.68 -21.84
C LEU A 91 -4.95 32.66 -21.23
N TYR A 92 -3.92 32.36 -22.02
CA TYR A 92 -2.55 32.32 -21.50
C TYR A 92 -2.05 33.68 -20.99
N VAL A 93 -2.44 34.77 -21.65
CA VAL A 93 -2.16 36.14 -21.16
C VAL A 93 -2.82 36.37 -19.80
N VAL A 94 -4.09 35.97 -19.63
CA VAL A 94 -4.79 36.06 -18.33
C VAL A 94 -4.08 35.22 -17.27
N LEU A 95 -3.66 33.99 -17.59
CA LEU A 95 -2.92 33.12 -16.66
C LEU A 95 -1.56 33.72 -16.27
N VAL A 96 -0.85 34.36 -17.21
CA VAL A 96 0.38 35.12 -16.92
C VAL A 96 0.10 36.24 -15.92
N LEU A 97 -0.93 37.05 -16.15
CA LEU A 97 -1.27 38.18 -15.27
C LEU A 97 -1.65 37.69 -13.87
N VAL A 98 -2.49 36.66 -13.78
CA VAL A 98 -2.96 36.08 -12.52
C VAL A 98 -1.83 35.42 -11.74
N ALA A 99 -0.85 34.80 -12.42
CA ALA A 99 0.29 34.20 -11.77
C ALA A 99 1.37 35.23 -11.37
N ALA A 100 1.56 36.30 -12.14
CA ALA A 100 2.64 37.28 -11.94
C ALA A 100 2.26 38.45 -11.02
N ILE A 101 1.02 38.96 -11.11
CA ILE A 101 0.60 40.16 -10.37
C ILE A 101 0.63 39.95 -8.84
N PRO A 102 0.07 38.87 -8.26
CA PRO A 102 0.04 38.74 -6.81
C PRO A 102 1.45 38.77 -6.17
N PRO A 103 2.45 38.00 -6.67
CA PRO A 103 3.82 38.12 -6.17
C PRO A 103 4.44 39.52 -6.31
N LEU A 104 4.14 40.26 -7.39
CA LEU A 104 4.64 41.62 -7.60
C LEU A 104 4.04 42.63 -6.60
N LEU A 105 2.83 42.36 -6.11
CA LEU A 105 2.15 43.14 -5.08
C LEU A 105 2.43 42.64 -3.65
N GLY A 106 3.35 41.69 -3.48
CA GLY A 106 3.72 41.13 -2.18
C GLY A 106 2.76 40.06 -1.63
N ALA A 107 1.78 39.61 -2.42
CA ALA A 107 0.91 38.50 -2.05
C ALA A 107 1.58 37.13 -2.29
N ALA A 108 1.03 36.09 -1.67
CA ALA A 108 1.55 34.73 -1.81
C ALA A 108 1.46 34.24 -3.27
N PRO A 109 2.49 33.55 -3.80
CA PRO A 109 2.43 32.98 -5.14
C PRO A 109 1.36 31.88 -5.25
N PHE A 110 0.70 31.76 -6.40
CA PHE A 110 -0.40 30.80 -6.59
C PHE A 110 0.02 29.34 -6.36
N THR A 111 1.29 29.00 -6.61
CA THR A 111 1.81 27.63 -6.36
C THR A 111 1.75 27.25 -4.89
N THR A 112 1.76 28.24 -3.98
CA THR A 112 1.62 28.04 -2.54
C THR A 112 0.31 27.32 -2.21
N TYR A 113 -0.79 27.66 -2.89
CA TYR A 113 -2.07 26.99 -2.71
C TYR A 113 -1.97 25.47 -2.93
N TYR A 114 -1.28 25.07 -4.01
CA TYR A 114 -1.09 23.66 -4.34
C TYR A 114 -0.07 22.98 -3.41
N ALA A 115 1.02 23.67 -3.06
CA ALA A 115 2.04 23.13 -2.17
C ALA A 115 1.49 22.85 -0.76
N ARG A 116 0.56 23.66 -0.25
CA ARG A 116 -0.09 23.44 1.05
C ARG A 116 -0.95 22.17 1.13
N LYS A 117 -1.38 21.61 -0.01
CA LYS A 117 -2.12 20.33 -0.04
C LYS A 117 -1.23 19.12 0.28
N THR A 118 0.08 19.23 0.07
CA THR A 118 1.03 18.11 0.22
C THR A 118 2.12 18.36 1.25
N ALA A 119 2.41 19.63 1.58
CA ALA A 119 3.42 20.00 2.57
C ALA A 119 2.80 20.17 3.97
N PRO A 120 3.47 19.70 5.04
CA PRO A 120 3.03 19.92 6.43
C PRO A 120 2.87 21.41 6.76
N GLU A 121 1.88 21.74 7.59
CA GLU A 121 1.61 23.12 8.00
C GLU A 121 2.82 23.81 8.65
N ALA A 122 3.61 23.05 9.41
CA ALA A 122 4.81 23.52 10.08
C ALA A 122 5.86 24.17 9.15
N VAL A 123 5.85 23.87 7.85
CA VAL A 123 6.84 24.42 6.90
C VAL A 123 6.33 25.60 6.08
N TRP A 124 5.04 25.94 6.16
CA TRP A 124 4.41 26.92 5.25
C TRP A 124 4.99 28.33 5.37
N GLU A 125 5.41 28.72 6.57
CA GLU A 125 5.95 30.06 6.82
C GLU A 125 7.47 30.15 6.68
N THR A 126 8.14 29.03 6.41
CA THR A 126 9.60 28.97 6.29
C THR A 126 10.08 29.66 5.00
N ALA A 127 11.24 30.33 5.08
CA ALA A 127 11.87 30.98 3.92
C ALA A 127 12.10 30.03 2.72
N PRO A 128 12.54 28.77 2.91
CA PRO A 128 12.72 27.81 1.83
C PRO A 128 11.42 27.47 1.11
N PHE A 129 10.33 27.27 1.87
CA PHE A 129 9.02 27.00 1.29
C PHE A 129 8.51 28.17 0.45
N LYS A 130 8.64 29.40 0.96
CA LYS A 130 8.27 30.63 0.24
C LYS A 130 9.12 30.84 -1.03
N GLU A 131 10.43 30.60 -0.95
CA GLU A 131 11.35 30.77 -2.07
C GLU A 131 11.13 29.75 -3.19
N ILE A 132 10.92 28.47 -2.85
CA ILE A 132 10.63 27.42 -3.84
C ILE A 132 9.34 27.74 -4.60
N ASN A 133 8.29 28.15 -3.88
CA ASN A 133 7.03 28.53 -4.51
C ASN A 133 7.14 29.78 -5.38
N ARG A 134 7.95 30.77 -4.96
CA ARG A 134 8.24 31.95 -5.80
C ARG A 134 8.90 31.54 -7.12
N HIS A 135 9.91 30.67 -7.07
CA HIS A 135 10.59 30.21 -8.28
C HIS A 135 9.68 29.39 -9.19
N LEU A 136 8.90 28.45 -8.62
CA LEU A 136 7.94 27.67 -9.39
C LEU A 136 6.91 28.58 -10.06
N THR A 137 6.44 29.62 -9.36
CA THR A 137 5.49 30.58 -9.93
C THR A 137 6.09 31.31 -11.13
N TRP A 138 7.32 31.81 -11.05
CA TRP A 138 7.98 32.45 -12.20
C TRP A 138 8.26 31.49 -13.35
N PHE A 139 8.57 30.23 -13.06
CA PHE A 139 8.64 29.19 -14.08
C PHE A 139 7.29 29.00 -14.80
N TRP A 140 6.19 28.93 -14.06
CA TRP A 140 4.85 28.82 -14.64
C TRP A 140 4.45 30.07 -15.42
N VAL A 141 4.80 31.27 -14.95
CA VAL A 141 4.64 32.52 -15.71
C VAL A 141 5.36 32.45 -17.05
N ALA A 142 6.62 31.99 -17.06
CA ALA A 142 7.39 31.84 -18.30
C ALA A 142 6.76 30.78 -19.23
N LEU A 143 6.26 29.67 -18.67
CA LEU A 143 5.61 28.61 -19.44
C LEU A 143 4.26 29.07 -20.05
N PHE A 144 3.47 29.84 -19.30
CA PHE A 144 2.25 30.45 -19.82
C PHE A 144 2.56 31.50 -20.89
N ALA A 145 3.59 32.33 -20.70
CA ALA A 145 4.03 33.29 -21.72
C ALA A 145 4.51 32.58 -22.99
N LEU A 146 5.25 31.48 -22.86
CA LEU A 146 5.66 30.64 -23.99
C LEU A 146 4.42 30.09 -24.72
N ASN A 147 3.43 29.57 -24.00
CA ASN A 147 2.20 29.07 -24.61
C ASN A 147 1.36 30.18 -25.27
N ALA A 148 1.37 31.40 -24.73
CA ALA A 148 0.79 32.57 -25.39
C ALA A 148 1.49 32.83 -26.75
N LEU A 149 2.82 32.79 -26.81
CA LEU A 149 3.57 32.95 -28.07
C LEU A 149 3.33 31.79 -29.04
N VAL A 150 3.32 30.56 -28.55
CA VAL A 150 3.05 29.35 -29.34
C VAL A 150 1.67 29.41 -29.98
N SER A 151 0.65 29.87 -29.25
CA SER A 151 -0.71 30.04 -29.79
C SER A 151 -0.84 31.14 -30.84
N LEU A 152 0.14 32.03 -31.00
CA LEU A 152 0.18 33.04 -32.08
C LEU A 152 0.86 32.53 -33.36
N VAL A 153 1.53 31.37 -33.31
CA VAL A 153 2.24 30.81 -34.47
C VAL A 153 1.33 30.59 -35.69
N PRO A 154 0.08 30.08 -35.54
CA PRO A 154 -0.82 29.92 -36.69
C PRO A 154 -1.10 31.23 -37.44
N ASP A 155 -1.16 32.36 -36.73
CA ASP A 155 -1.43 33.67 -37.32
C ASP A 155 -0.18 34.30 -37.94
N LEU A 156 0.99 34.07 -37.33
CA LEU A 156 2.27 34.56 -37.82
C LEU A 156 2.80 33.76 -39.02
N LEU A 157 2.53 32.45 -39.05
CA LEU A 157 3.01 31.52 -40.08
C LEU A 157 1.84 30.66 -40.61
N PRO A 158 0.88 31.27 -41.33
CA PRO A 158 -0.35 30.59 -41.76
C PRO A 158 -0.11 29.42 -42.74
N HIS A 159 1.05 29.35 -43.38
CA HIS A 159 1.43 28.27 -44.30
C HIS A 159 1.68 26.92 -43.61
N LEU A 160 1.86 26.86 -42.27
CA LEU A 160 2.03 25.60 -41.54
C LEU A 160 0.74 24.77 -41.43
N GLY A 161 -0.44 25.35 -41.70
CA GLY A 161 -1.70 24.63 -41.88
C GLY A 161 -2.31 23.96 -40.65
N TRP A 162 -1.68 23.97 -39.46
CA TRP A 162 -2.14 23.22 -38.28
C TRP A 162 -2.46 24.08 -37.04
N PRO A 163 -3.48 24.97 -37.07
CA PRO A 163 -3.83 25.82 -35.91
C PRO A 163 -4.16 25.03 -34.64
N TRP A 164 -4.83 23.89 -34.76
CA TRP A 164 -5.21 23.03 -33.63
C TRP A 164 -3.98 22.43 -32.91
N PHE A 165 -2.88 22.18 -33.63
CA PHE A 165 -1.65 21.65 -33.05
C PHE A 165 -1.00 22.69 -32.14
N PHE A 166 -0.83 23.92 -32.62
CA PHE A 166 -0.22 25.00 -31.85
C PHE A 166 -1.12 25.53 -30.73
N ASN A 167 -2.44 25.49 -30.90
CA ASN A 167 -3.37 25.96 -29.88
C ASN A 167 -3.64 24.95 -28.76
N TYR A 168 -3.56 23.65 -29.04
CA TYR A 168 -3.97 22.62 -28.07
C TYR A 168 -2.93 21.55 -27.83
N VAL A 169 -2.37 20.93 -28.88
CA VAL A 169 -1.46 19.79 -28.73
C VAL A 169 -0.12 20.20 -28.12
N LEU A 170 0.54 21.19 -28.72
CA LEU A 170 1.87 21.62 -28.29
C LEU A 170 1.85 22.23 -26.88
N PRO A 171 0.90 23.11 -26.51
CA PRO A 171 0.79 23.58 -25.13
C PRO A 171 0.56 22.46 -24.11
N THR A 172 -0.28 21.47 -24.45
CA THR A 172 -0.51 20.30 -23.59
C THR A 172 0.76 19.46 -23.44
N ALA A 173 1.49 19.23 -24.54
CA ALA A 173 2.77 18.52 -24.52
C ALA A 173 3.83 19.27 -23.69
N LEU A 174 3.87 20.60 -23.75
CA LEU A 174 4.77 21.42 -22.93
C LEU A 174 4.42 21.31 -21.43
N PHE A 175 3.13 21.30 -21.09
CA PHE A 175 2.72 21.05 -19.70
C PHE A 175 3.09 19.66 -19.22
N MET A 176 2.81 18.61 -20.01
CA MET A 176 3.11 17.22 -19.63
C MET A 176 4.62 16.90 -19.62
N GLY A 177 5.36 17.39 -20.61
CA GLY A 177 6.78 17.10 -20.81
C GLY A 177 7.73 18.01 -20.04
N VAL A 178 7.32 19.24 -19.70
CA VAL A 178 8.17 20.21 -19.00
C VAL A 178 7.55 20.66 -17.68
N GLY A 179 6.29 21.10 -17.71
CA GLY A 179 5.59 21.61 -16.53
C GLY A 179 5.53 20.62 -15.36
N PHE A 180 4.94 19.44 -15.59
CA PHE A 180 4.80 18.40 -14.57
C PHE A 180 6.15 17.89 -14.03
N PRO A 181 7.14 17.54 -14.87
CA PRO A 181 8.46 17.12 -14.38
C PRO A 181 9.17 18.18 -13.53
N VAL A 182 9.17 19.45 -13.96
CA VAL A 182 9.78 20.55 -13.19
C VAL A 182 9.06 20.73 -11.85
N ASN A 183 7.73 20.68 -11.84
CA ASN A 183 6.93 20.82 -10.62
C ASN A 183 7.23 19.73 -9.58
N ARG A 184 7.58 18.50 -10.03
CA ARG A 184 7.97 17.38 -9.17
C ARG A 184 9.42 17.46 -8.70
N TRP A 185 10.35 17.78 -9.61
CA TRP A 185 11.78 17.69 -9.36
C TRP A 185 12.36 18.93 -8.68
N TYR A 186 11.90 20.12 -9.07
CA TYR A 186 12.51 21.39 -8.67
C TYR A 186 12.50 21.68 -7.17
N PRO A 187 11.40 21.41 -6.42
CA PRO A 187 11.41 21.56 -4.96
C PRO A 187 12.53 20.78 -4.29
N GLN A 188 12.69 19.51 -4.68
CA GLN A 188 13.72 18.62 -4.13
C GLN A 188 15.13 19.11 -4.50
N TYR A 189 15.32 19.55 -5.74
CA TYR A 189 16.58 20.13 -6.21
C TYR A 189 16.98 21.39 -5.40
N ARG A 190 16.04 22.31 -5.18
CA ARG A 190 16.31 23.55 -4.43
C ARG A 190 16.53 23.30 -2.94
N GLN A 191 15.77 22.42 -2.32
CA GLN A 191 15.99 21.98 -0.93
C GLN A 191 17.43 21.48 -0.75
N ARG A 192 17.90 20.59 -1.64
CA ARG A 192 19.30 20.11 -1.63
C ARG A 192 20.33 21.23 -1.78
N ARG A 193 20.10 22.20 -2.67
CA ARG A 193 20.99 23.37 -2.88
C ARG A 193 21.06 24.30 -1.68
N MET A 194 19.98 24.41 -0.90
CA MET A 194 19.92 25.23 0.32
C MET A 194 20.56 24.53 1.54
N GLY A 195 21.15 23.35 1.37
CA GLY A 195 21.62 22.53 2.49
C GLY A 195 20.49 21.91 3.32
N LEU A 196 19.23 22.19 2.96
CA LEU A 196 18.02 21.60 3.50
C LEU A 196 17.86 20.24 2.90
N ARG A 197 18.64 19.36 3.48
CA ARG A 197 18.56 17.96 3.27
C ARG A 197 17.26 17.51 3.98
N PRO A 198 16.43 16.64 3.37
CA PRO A 198 15.44 15.91 4.17
C PRO A 198 16.18 15.33 5.40
N ALA A 199 15.52 15.09 6.53
CA ALA A 199 16.23 14.61 7.74
C ALA A 199 17.19 13.43 7.46
N SER A 200 16.95 12.67 6.38
CA SER A 200 17.83 11.67 5.77
C SER A 200 19.12 12.17 5.06
N ALA A 201 19.45 13.46 5.08
CA ALA A 201 20.64 13.93 4.37
C ALA A 201 21.48 14.99 5.09
N ALA A 202 21.10 15.58 6.24
CA ALA A 202 22.04 16.48 6.95
C ALA A 202 23.33 15.71 7.28
N PRO A 203 24.53 16.21 6.93
CA PRO A 203 25.74 15.62 7.49
C PRO A 203 25.72 15.97 8.98
N VAL A 204 25.85 14.95 9.83
CA VAL A 204 26.12 15.15 11.25
C VAL A 204 27.30 16.12 11.34
N PRO A 205 27.24 17.20 12.16
CA PRO A 205 28.42 18.00 12.45
C PRO A 205 29.51 17.02 12.84
N GLU A 206 30.65 17.09 12.17
CA GLU A 206 31.83 16.29 12.47
C GLU A 206 32.19 16.61 13.93
N ALA A 207 31.67 15.80 14.86
CA ALA A 207 32.07 15.83 16.24
C ALA A 207 33.58 15.60 16.18
N ALA A 208 34.32 16.63 16.60
CA ALA A 208 35.76 16.74 16.49
C ALA A 208 36.40 15.36 16.62
N ASN A 209 36.81 14.83 15.47
CA ASN A 209 37.57 13.62 15.38
C ASN A 209 38.93 13.96 16.00
N PRO A 210 39.32 13.42 17.17
CA PRO A 210 40.70 13.55 17.58
C PRO A 210 41.52 12.83 16.51
N GLY A 211 42.40 13.58 15.85
CA GLY A 211 43.23 13.10 14.74
C GLY A 211 44.06 11.86 15.10
N PRO A 212 44.71 11.26 14.10
CA PRO A 212 45.18 9.89 14.13
C PRO A 212 46.45 9.76 14.98
N ALA A 213 46.27 9.39 16.24
CA ALA A 213 47.35 8.85 17.06
C ALA A 213 46.99 7.40 17.41
N GLY A 214 47.64 6.44 16.74
CA GLY A 214 47.86 5.11 17.32
C GLY A 214 47.10 3.91 16.74
N LEU A 215 46.61 3.93 15.50
CA LEU A 215 46.22 2.67 14.85
C LEU A 215 47.48 1.93 14.39
N ARG A 216 47.95 1.01 15.25
CA ARG A 216 48.95 -0.01 14.93
C ARG A 216 48.38 -0.94 13.85
N GLU A 217 49.17 -1.18 12.80
CA GLU A 217 48.86 -2.15 11.75
C GLU A 217 48.51 -3.52 12.34
N VAL A 218 47.39 -4.10 11.89
CA VAL A 218 47.00 -5.47 12.21
C VAL A 218 47.83 -6.44 11.34
N PRO A 219 48.64 -7.33 11.91
CA PRO A 219 49.44 -8.26 11.12
C PRO A 219 48.58 -9.33 10.46
N ARG A 220 48.94 -9.70 9.22
CA ARG A 220 48.41 -10.86 8.50
C ARG A 220 48.51 -12.14 9.35
N GLU A 221 47.45 -12.95 9.26
CA GLU A 221 47.27 -14.27 9.86
C GLU A 221 48.57 -15.08 10.00
N LYS A 222 48.90 -15.46 11.23
CA LYS A 222 49.75 -16.60 11.52
C LYS A 222 48.92 -17.65 12.25
N LYS A 223 48.95 -18.88 11.71
CA LYS A 223 48.58 -20.12 12.40
C LYS A 223 49.19 -20.13 13.79
N ILE A 224 48.39 -20.31 14.83
CA ILE A 224 48.88 -20.56 16.19
C ILE A 224 48.31 -21.89 16.67
N THR A 225 49.24 -22.83 16.80
CA THR A 225 49.17 -24.08 17.56
C THR A 225 48.99 -23.79 19.05
N ALA A 226 48.26 -24.68 19.73
CA ALA A 226 47.97 -24.66 21.17
C ALA A 226 49.20 -24.43 22.06
N THR A 227 49.05 -23.64 23.13
CA THR A 227 49.23 -24.08 24.54
C THR A 227 49.00 -22.91 25.53
N ALA A 228 48.30 -23.26 26.61
CA ALA A 228 47.96 -22.59 27.87
C ALA A 228 48.67 -21.29 28.31
N LYS A 229 47.88 -20.36 28.91
CA LYS A 229 47.87 -20.11 30.37
C LYS A 229 46.67 -19.26 30.81
N LYS A 230 45.96 -19.76 31.82
CA LYS A 230 44.95 -19.09 32.65
C LYS A 230 45.61 -18.03 33.54
N GLU A 231 44.94 -16.90 33.70
CA GLU A 231 44.83 -16.16 34.97
C GLU A 231 43.59 -15.24 34.90
N GLU A 232 42.93 -15.07 36.05
CA GLU A 232 41.48 -14.96 36.17
C GLU A 232 40.94 -13.52 36.17
N GLY A 233 39.78 -13.42 35.52
CA GLY A 233 38.85 -12.29 35.49
C GLY A 233 37.73 -12.60 34.50
N GLU A 234 37.28 -13.85 34.47
CA GLU A 234 36.38 -14.39 33.43
C GLU A 234 34.95 -13.95 33.71
N VAL A 235 34.57 -12.77 33.22
CA VAL A 235 33.16 -12.49 32.93
C VAL A 235 32.79 -13.47 31.83
N ALA A 236 32.05 -14.53 32.18
CA ALA A 236 31.57 -15.52 31.21
C ALA A 236 30.96 -14.80 30.00
N ALA A 237 31.39 -15.15 28.79
CA ALA A 237 30.87 -14.54 27.57
C ALA A 237 29.36 -14.79 27.49
N ARG A 238 28.55 -13.74 27.69
CA ARG A 238 27.09 -13.82 27.61
C ARG A 238 26.67 -13.87 26.15
N PHE A 239 25.65 -14.67 25.86
CA PHE A 239 25.07 -14.73 24.52
C PHE A 239 24.29 -13.45 24.21
N LYS A 240 24.35 -12.97 22.97
CA LYS A 240 23.69 -11.72 22.56
C LYS A 240 22.33 -11.99 21.93
N THR A 241 21.28 -11.42 22.48
CA THR A 241 19.95 -11.36 21.85
C THR A 241 19.67 -9.94 21.38
N VAL A 242 19.14 -9.79 20.16
CA VAL A 242 18.68 -8.49 19.66
C VAL A 242 17.19 -8.54 19.37
N ALA A 243 16.42 -7.68 20.03
CA ALA A 243 15.01 -7.47 19.78
C ALA A 243 14.80 -6.23 18.89
N VAL A 244 14.06 -6.38 17.79
CA VAL A 244 13.60 -5.26 16.97
C VAL A 244 12.15 -4.98 17.32
N ASN A 245 11.89 -3.82 17.91
CA ASN A 245 10.58 -3.40 18.37
C ASN A 245 9.99 -2.35 17.43
N GLY A 246 8.86 -2.69 16.80
CA GLY A 246 8.10 -1.82 15.90
C GLY A 246 7.12 -0.88 16.59
N SER A 247 7.02 -0.91 17.92
CA SER A 247 6.13 -0.05 18.70
C SER A 247 6.52 1.43 18.61
N PRO A 248 5.57 2.35 18.44
CA PRO A 248 5.83 3.79 18.62
C PRO A 248 5.95 4.18 20.11
N HIS A 249 5.47 3.33 21.03
CA HIS A 249 5.50 3.56 22.48
C HIS A 249 6.74 2.90 23.11
N GLU A 250 7.90 3.52 22.91
CA GLU A 250 9.19 3.04 23.41
C GLU A 250 9.21 2.94 24.94
N GLY A 251 9.78 1.86 25.48
CA GLY A 251 10.10 1.71 26.90
C GLY A 251 8.90 1.49 27.83
N PHE A 252 7.73 2.06 27.54
CA PHE A 252 6.53 1.96 28.39
C PHE A 252 5.36 1.20 27.74
N GLY A 253 5.33 1.07 26.41
CA GLY A 253 4.26 0.37 25.70
C GLY A 253 4.21 -1.12 25.98
N ASN A 254 3.06 -1.75 25.76
CA ASN A 254 2.84 -3.18 26.02
C ASN A 254 3.85 -4.09 25.30
N THR A 255 4.23 -3.76 24.06
CA THR A 255 5.26 -4.54 23.34
C THR A 255 6.60 -4.51 24.07
N SER A 256 7.03 -3.34 24.54
CA SER A 256 8.28 -3.17 25.30
C SER A 256 8.22 -3.90 26.64
N GLN A 257 7.06 -3.92 27.31
CA GLN A 257 6.88 -4.67 28.55
C GLN A 257 6.98 -6.19 28.33
N MET A 258 6.43 -6.72 27.25
CA MET A 258 6.60 -8.13 26.88
C MET A 258 8.07 -8.47 26.57
N VAL A 259 8.78 -7.58 25.87
CA VAL A 259 10.23 -7.74 25.64
C VAL A 259 11.01 -7.67 26.95
N ALA A 260 10.61 -6.83 27.90
CA ALA A 260 11.20 -6.75 29.23
C ALA A 260 11.00 -8.04 30.05
N MET A 261 9.82 -8.67 29.98
CA MET A 261 9.57 -9.98 30.59
C MET A 261 10.55 -11.03 30.04
N LEU A 262 10.75 -11.07 28.72
CA LEU A 262 11.73 -11.96 28.09
C LEU A 262 13.16 -11.63 28.52
N LYS A 263 13.51 -10.34 28.60
CA LYS A 263 14.84 -9.88 29.01
C LYS A 263 15.22 -10.34 30.41
N GLU A 264 14.29 -10.27 31.36
CA GLU A 264 14.53 -10.74 32.73
C GLU A 264 14.83 -12.24 32.76
N GLN A 265 14.06 -13.04 32.02
CA GLN A 265 14.20 -14.50 32.02
C GLN A 265 15.44 -14.96 31.23
N LEU A 266 15.77 -14.29 30.12
CA LEU A 266 16.99 -14.53 29.35
C LEU A 266 18.25 -14.19 30.14
N ALA A 267 18.21 -13.17 31.00
CA ALA A 267 19.35 -12.83 31.86
C ALA A 267 19.72 -13.98 32.82
N LYS A 268 18.73 -14.77 33.28
CA LYS A 268 18.93 -15.96 34.12
C LYS A 268 19.57 -17.14 33.36
N GLU A 269 19.57 -17.06 32.02
CA GLU A 269 20.11 -18.07 31.11
C GLU A 269 21.46 -17.67 30.47
N ASP A 270 22.10 -16.62 30.99
CA ASP A 270 23.35 -16.02 30.48
C ASP A 270 23.23 -15.31 29.12
N PHE A 271 22.05 -14.75 28.83
CA PHE A 271 21.80 -13.92 27.64
C PHE A 271 21.66 -12.44 27.98
N ASP A 272 22.31 -11.58 27.21
CA ASP A 272 22.06 -10.14 27.19
C ASP A 272 21.07 -9.80 26.06
N LEU A 273 20.00 -9.08 26.38
CA LEU A 273 19.03 -8.60 25.38
C LEU A 273 19.18 -7.09 25.15
N GLU A 274 19.57 -6.75 23.93
CA GLU A 274 19.53 -5.39 23.38
C GLU A 274 18.20 -5.18 22.65
N GLU A 275 17.49 -4.11 22.98
CA GLU A 275 16.25 -3.73 22.31
C GLU A 275 16.48 -2.52 21.40
N ILE A 276 16.14 -2.67 20.13
CA ILE A 276 16.23 -1.63 19.11
C ILE A 276 14.81 -1.17 18.76
N PHE A 277 14.50 0.08 19.05
CA PHE A 277 13.21 0.67 18.72
C PHE A 277 13.25 1.27 17.32
N LEU A 278 12.41 0.76 16.41
CA LEU A 278 12.34 1.23 15.02
C LEU A 278 11.80 2.65 14.90
N ASN A 279 11.02 3.14 15.87
CA ASN A 279 10.55 4.53 15.92
C ASN A 279 11.71 5.55 16.13
N LYS A 280 12.87 5.10 16.62
CA LYS A 280 14.10 5.87 16.80
C LYS A 280 15.08 5.75 15.64
N GLN A 281 14.79 4.89 14.67
CA GLN A 281 15.63 4.68 13.51
C GLN A 281 15.08 5.48 12.33
N HIS A 282 15.96 6.14 11.60
CA HIS A 282 15.63 6.70 10.30
C HIS A 282 15.77 5.60 9.26
N ILE A 283 14.64 4.98 8.89
CA ILE A 283 14.56 3.95 7.85
C ILE A 283 13.54 4.41 6.83
N GLU A 284 13.99 4.65 5.60
CA GLU A 284 13.13 5.08 4.49
C GLU A 284 12.33 3.89 3.93
N TYR A 285 11.25 4.18 3.21
CA TYR A 285 10.48 3.14 2.55
C TYR A 285 11.28 2.41 1.47
N CYS A 286 10.96 1.12 1.29
CA CYS A 286 11.52 0.35 0.19
C CYS A 286 11.00 0.90 -1.15
N ALA A 287 11.92 1.23 -2.05
CA ALA A 287 11.57 1.74 -3.38
C ALA A 287 11.16 0.63 -4.38
N GLY A 288 11.20 -0.64 -3.99
CA GLY A 288 10.88 -1.77 -4.88
C GLY A 288 11.83 -1.92 -6.08
N CYS A 289 13.01 -1.30 -6.03
CA CYS A 289 13.89 -1.15 -7.19
C CYS A 289 14.73 -2.39 -7.56
N GLY A 290 14.76 -3.43 -6.72
CA GLY A 290 15.54 -4.65 -6.99
C GLY A 290 17.07 -4.53 -6.87
N VAL A 291 17.63 -3.32 -6.70
CA VAL A 291 19.10 -3.12 -6.63
C VAL A 291 19.79 -3.96 -5.55
N CYS A 292 19.13 -4.21 -4.41
CA CYS A 292 19.69 -5.05 -3.36
C CYS A 292 19.89 -6.51 -3.79
N ILE A 293 19.07 -7.01 -4.71
CA ILE A 293 19.12 -8.36 -5.27
C ILE A 293 20.18 -8.43 -6.39
N GLU A 294 20.27 -7.40 -7.22
CA GLU A 294 21.25 -7.33 -8.32
C GLU A 294 22.68 -7.06 -7.83
N LYS A 295 22.86 -6.10 -6.90
CA LYS A 295 24.17 -5.57 -6.49
C LYS A 295 24.63 -6.02 -5.10
N GLY A 296 23.83 -6.78 -4.37
CA GLY A 296 24.22 -7.29 -3.05
C GLY A 296 23.88 -6.37 -1.89
N ALA A 297 23.62 -5.08 -2.12
CA ALA A 297 23.34 -4.11 -1.08
C ALA A 297 22.28 -3.09 -1.52
N CYS A 298 21.51 -2.58 -0.56
CA CYS A 298 20.63 -1.47 -0.86
C CYS A 298 21.42 -0.16 -1.07
N TRP A 299 20.99 0.64 -2.03
CA TRP A 299 21.57 1.96 -2.31
C TRP A 299 21.11 3.06 -1.35
N ILE A 300 19.98 2.87 -0.66
CA ILE A 300 19.49 3.78 0.38
C ILE A 300 20.42 3.66 1.59
N ARG A 301 20.97 4.80 2.02
CA ARG A 301 21.91 4.91 3.15
C ARG A 301 21.19 5.52 4.34
N ASP A 302 20.72 4.66 5.22
CA ASP A 302 19.92 4.98 6.39
C ASP A 302 20.23 3.97 7.52
N ASP A 303 19.53 4.07 8.65
CA ASP A 303 19.85 3.28 9.85
C ASP A 303 19.58 1.77 9.68
N HIS A 304 18.89 1.37 8.60
CA HIS A 304 18.57 -0.02 8.28
C HIS A 304 19.80 -0.93 8.35
N LYS A 305 20.91 -0.50 7.74
CA LYS A 305 22.14 -1.30 7.68
C LYS A 305 22.71 -1.56 9.09
N GLY A 306 22.67 -0.56 9.97
CA GLY A 306 23.15 -0.69 11.35
C GLY A 306 22.29 -1.65 12.17
N VAL A 307 20.97 -1.56 12.03
CA VAL A 307 20.04 -2.50 12.68
C VAL A 307 20.27 -3.93 12.19
N VAL A 308 20.38 -4.13 10.88
CA VAL A 308 20.64 -5.47 10.33
C VAL A 308 21.99 -5.99 10.79
N GLN A 309 23.05 -5.18 10.81
CA GLN A 309 24.35 -5.63 11.28
C GLN A 309 24.29 -6.17 12.71
N LYS A 310 23.58 -5.50 13.63
CA LYS A 310 23.40 -5.99 15.00
C LYS A 310 22.67 -7.34 15.05
N LEU A 311 21.65 -7.53 14.21
CA LEU A 311 20.97 -8.84 14.07
C LEU A 311 21.90 -9.93 13.53
N LEU A 312 22.81 -9.57 12.62
CA LEU A 312 23.81 -10.49 12.07
C LEU A 312 24.93 -10.85 13.05
N GLU A 313 25.16 -10.03 14.06
CA GLU A 313 26.14 -10.31 15.12
C GLU A 313 25.52 -11.03 16.33
N ALA A 314 24.19 -10.97 16.52
CA ALA A 314 23.51 -11.60 17.65
C ALA A 314 23.55 -13.14 17.63
N ASP A 315 23.34 -13.82 18.74
CA ASP A 315 23.13 -15.28 18.78
C ASP A 315 21.65 -15.65 18.61
N ALA A 316 20.74 -14.77 19.05
CA ALA A 316 19.30 -14.90 18.89
C ALA A 316 18.64 -13.57 18.51
N VAL A 317 17.47 -13.64 17.88
CA VAL A 317 16.74 -12.46 17.41
C VAL A 317 15.27 -12.47 17.81
N ILE A 318 14.70 -11.30 18.10
CA ILE A 318 13.28 -11.16 18.42
C ILE A 318 12.66 -10.12 17.49
N LEU A 319 11.54 -10.45 16.85
CA LEU A 319 10.71 -9.48 16.14
C LEU A 319 9.49 -9.18 16.99
N ALA A 320 9.33 -7.92 17.39
CA ALA A 320 8.25 -7.48 18.27
C ALA A 320 7.45 -6.34 17.62
N SER A 321 6.13 -6.47 17.55
CA SER A 321 5.26 -5.42 17.02
C SER A 321 3.90 -5.42 17.72
N PRO A 322 3.34 -4.24 18.08
CA PRO A 322 1.92 -4.18 18.38
C PRO A 322 1.10 -4.45 17.11
N VAL A 323 -0.17 -4.79 17.30
CA VAL A 323 -1.14 -5.03 16.23
C VAL A 323 -1.89 -3.75 15.91
N TYR A 324 -1.54 -3.10 14.81
CA TYR A 324 -2.23 -1.91 14.31
C TYR A 324 -3.00 -2.29 13.04
N PHE A 325 -4.33 -2.16 13.09
CA PHE A 325 -5.24 -2.59 12.02
C PHE A 325 -4.98 -4.02 11.53
N ARG A 326 -4.87 -4.97 12.48
CA ARG A 326 -4.63 -6.41 12.24
C ARG A 326 -3.33 -6.73 11.48
N GLN A 327 -2.37 -5.83 11.55
CA GLN A 327 -1.04 -6.03 10.97
C GLN A 327 0.06 -5.55 11.91
N VAL A 328 1.30 -5.91 11.57
CA VAL A 328 2.48 -5.26 12.15
C VAL A 328 2.42 -3.74 11.91
N THR A 329 3.15 -2.98 12.73
CA THR A 329 3.22 -1.53 12.54
C THR A 329 3.89 -1.15 11.21
N ALA A 330 3.62 0.05 10.72
CA ALA A 330 4.28 0.59 9.53
C ALA A 330 5.81 0.63 9.69
N GLN A 331 6.30 0.88 10.91
CA GLN A 331 7.73 0.86 11.26
C GLN A 331 8.32 -0.53 11.04
N MET A 332 7.68 -1.56 11.62
CA MET A 332 8.10 -2.95 11.43
C MET A 332 8.00 -3.34 9.95
N LYS A 333 6.91 -3.02 9.27
CA LYS A 333 6.74 -3.35 7.84
C LYS A 333 7.79 -2.68 6.97
N THR A 334 8.15 -1.43 7.25
CA THR A 334 9.21 -0.70 6.54
C THR A 334 10.56 -1.40 6.72
N PHE A 335 10.91 -1.77 7.95
CA PHE A 335 12.13 -2.54 8.23
C PHE A 335 12.16 -3.89 7.48
N LEU A 336 11.05 -4.62 7.48
CA LEU A 336 10.93 -5.89 6.77
C LEU A 336 11.07 -5.68 5.25
N ASP A 337 10.35 -4.74 4.65
CA ASP A 337 10.38 -4.50 3.20
C ASP A 337 11.77 -4.06 2.71
N ARG A 338 12.50 -3.32 3.54
CA ARG A 338 13.89 -2.91 3.28
C ARG A 338 14.88 -4.09 3.38
N SER A 339 14.48 -5.20 3.99
CA SER A 339 15.32 -6.37 4.28
C SER A 339 15.25 -7.48 3.21
N LEU A 340 14.51 -7.29 2.11
CA LEU A 340 14.30 -8.31 1.07
C LEU A 340 15.57 -9.06 0.62
N GLY A 341 16.65 -8.34 0.30
CA GLY A 341 17.90 -8.95 -0.17
C GLY A 341 18.59 -9.85 0.87
N TYR A 342 18.28 -9.68 2.16
CA TYR A 342 18.73 -10.57 3.21
C TYR A 342 17.86 -11.83 3.33
N GLY A 343 16.60 -11.76 2.89
CA GLY A 343 15.70 -12.91 2.87
C GLY A 343 15.98 -13.90 1.73
N HIS A 344 16.66 -13.43 0.68
CA HIS A 344 17.04 -14.30 -0.44
C HIS A 344 18.37 -15.02 -0.23
N ARG A 345 19.14 -14.61 0.78
CA ARG A 345 20.52 -15.06 0.97
C ARG A 345 20.63 -15.88 2.25
N PRO A 346 20.60 -17.22 2.13
CA PRO A 346 20.81 -18.10 3.26
C PRO A 346 22.20 -17.83 3.86
N ARG A 347 22.34 -18.00 5.17
CA ARG A 347 23.60 -17.74 5.89
C ARG A 347 24.08 -18.99 6.59
N GLY A 348 25.36 -19.04 6.98
CA GLY A 348 25.89 -20.18 7.74
C GLY A 348 25.40 -20.20 9.20
N THR A 349 25.02 -19.04 9.73
CA THR A 349 24.51 -18.87 11.09
C THR A 349 23.01 -18.66 11.06
N TRP A 350 22.27 -19.76 11.12
CA TRP A 350 20.82 -19.73 11.31
C TRP A 350 20.52 -19.60 12.80
N LYS A 351 19.79 -18.55 13.16
CA LYS A 351 19.64 -18.17 14.56
C LYS A 351 18.25 -18.47 15.09
N PRO A 352 18.12 -18.99 16.31
CA PRO A 352 16.85 -19.05 17.01
C PRO A 352 16.24 -17.65 17.15
N GLY A 353 14.92 -17.56 17.08
CA GLY A 353 14.23 -16.31 17.34
C GLY A 353 12.81 -16.45 17.86
N LEU A 354 12.27 -15.34 18.37
CA LEU A 354 10.90 -15.25 18.88
C LEU A 354 10.11 -14.19 18.13
N ALA A 355 8.81 -14.43 17.97
CA ALA A 355 7.86 -13.44 17.51
C ALA A 355 7.01 -12.95 18.69
N VAL A 356 6.89 -11.63 18.83
CA VAL A 356 6.14 -11.00 19.93
C VAL A 356 5.09 -10.07 19.35
N SER A 357 3.85 -10.18 19.83
CA SER A 357 2.80 -9.25 19.43
C SER A 357 1.73 -9.05 20.50
N VAL A 358 1.20 -7.83 20.55
CA VAL A 358 0.11 -7.46 21.45
C VAL A 358 -0.97 -6.69 20.72
N SER A 359 -2.22 -7.02 20.97
CA SER A 359 -3.40 -6.33 20.45
C SER A 359 -4.21 -5.69 21.58
N ALA A 360 -5.10 -4.76 21.24
CA ALA A 360 -6.13 -4.27 22.14
C ALA A 360 -7.45 -5.07 22.02
N GLY A 361 -7.42 -6.25 21.38
CA GLY A 361 -8.58 -7.14 21.28
C GLY A 361 -8.48 -8.23 20.23
N TRP A 362 -7.93 -7.94 19.04
CA TRP A 362 -7.90 -8.88 17.92
C TRP A 362 -6.59 -8.80 17.13
N GLY A 363 -6.11 -9.94 16.61
CA GLY A 363 -5.07 -10.01 15.58
C GLY A 363 -3.65 -10.32 16.07
N GLU A 364 -3.43 -10.48 17.37
CA GLU A 364 -2.10 -10.81 17.93
C GLU A 364 -1.60 -12.17 17.46
N THR A 365 -2.47 -13.18 17.38
CA THR A 365 -2.07 -14.50 16.90
C THR A 365 -1.65 -14.45 15.42
N GLU A 366 -2.40 -13.75 14.57
CA GLU A 366 -2.09 -13.64 13.15
C GLU A 366 -0.81 -12.83 12.88
N VAL A 367 -0.60 -11.76 13.64
CA VAL A 367 0.61 -10.92 13.54
C VAL A 367 1.85 -11.66 14.05
N SER A 368 1.77 -12.36 15.18
CA SER A 368 2.89 -13.19 15.67
C SER A 368 3.23 -14.33 14.70
N GLN A 369 2.24 -14.98 14.10
CA GLN A 369 2.47 -15.98 13.05
C GLN A 369 3.15 -15.37 11.82
N TYR A 370 2.74 -14.17 11.40
CA TYR A 370 3.40 -13.44 10.32
C TYR A 370 4.87 -13.16 10.65
N LEU A 371 5.16 -12.60 11.83
CA LEU A 371 6.52 -12.33 12.28
C LEU A 371 7.36 -13.61 12.38
N ALA A 372 6.79 -14.71 12.85
CA ALA A 372 7.45 -16.01 12.92
C ALA A 372 7.86 -16.53 11.54
N ARG A 373 6.99 -16.37 10.51
CA ARG A 373 7.35 -16.68 9.13
C ARG A 373 8.45 -15.77 8.59
N MET A 374 8.42 -14.48 8.94
CA MET A 374 9.45 -13.53 8.51
C MET A 374 10.83 -13.84 9.13
N LEU A 375 10.90 -14.35 10.36
CA LEU A 375 12.15 -14.90 10.92
C LEU A 375 12.72 -15.97 9.99
N GLY A 376 11.87 -16.91 9.56
CA GLY A 376 12.20 -17.96 8.59
C GLY A 376 12.80 -17.44 7.29
N VAL A 377 12.15 -16.45 6.68
CA VAL A 377 12.60 -15.81 5.45
C VAL A 377 13.98 -15.16 5.65
N TYR A 378 14.22 -14.47 6.77
CA TYR A 378 15.44 -13.68 6.98
C TYR A 378 16.64 -14.42 7.56
N GLY A 379 16.61 -15.75 7.59
CA GLY A 379 17.76 -16.53 8.05
C GLY A 379 17.71 -16.93 9.52
N ALA A 380 16.56 -16.85 10.16
CA ALA A 380 16.32 -17.28 11.53
C ALA A 380 15.23 -18.35 11.58
N PHE A 381 14.96 -18.94 12.75
CA PHE A 381 13.77 -19.78 12.94
C PHE A 381 12.99 -19.42 14.19
N PRO A 382 11.65 -19.45 14.12
CA PRO A 382 10.84 -19.22 15.29
C PRO A 382 10.92 -20.41 16.24
N VAL A 383 11.42 -20.17 17.46
CA VAL A 383 11.30 -21.09 18.59
C VAL A 383 9.89 -21.04 19.17
N GLY A 384 9.24 -19.88 19.10
CA GLY A 384 7.87 -19.71 19.55
C GLY A 384 7.34 -18.29 19.36
N GLN A 385 6.11 -18.10 19.84
CA GLN A 385 5.35 -16.86 19.72
C GLN A 385 4.87 -16.46 21.12
N LEU A 386 5.06 -15.19 21.48
CA LEU A 386 4.54 -14.58 22.70
C LEU A 386 3.44 -13.57 22.31
N THR A 387 2.22 -13.86 22.71
CA THR A 387 1.03 -13.08 22.33
C THR A 387 0.29 -12.58 23.55
N ALA A 388 -0.26 -11.37 23.48
CA ALA A 388 -1.10 -10.84 24.54
C ALA A 388 -2.22 -9.95 24.02
N ILE A 389 -3.25 -9.78 24.85
CA ILE A 389 -4.27 -8.74 24.69
C ILE A 389 -4.10 -7.76 25.87
N GLY A 390 -4.02 -6.46 25.58
CA GLY A 390 -3.89 -5.43 26.59
C GLY A 390 -4.18 -4.02 26.06
N VAL A 391 -5.04 -3.28 26.76
CA VAL A 391 -5.52 -1.94 26.35
C VAL A 391 -4.65 -0.83 26.94
N GLY A 392 -4.26 -0.94 28.21
CA GLY A 392 -3.38 0.00 28.90
C GLY A 392 -1.95 -0.54 29.07
N PRO A 393 -0.95 0.33 29.34
CA PRO A 393 0.41 -0.10 29.66
C PRO A 393 0.43 -1.11 30.82
N GLY A 394 0.86 -2.34 30.54
CA GLY A 394 0.95 -3.44 31.51
C GLY A 394 -0.37 -4.08 31.90
N GLY A 395 -1.48 -3.59 31.35
CA GLY A 395 -2.83 -4.11 31.57
C GLY A 395 -3.14 -5.33 30.72
N PHE A 396 -2.30 -6.36 30.81
CA PHE A 396 -2.47 -7.62 30.07
C PHE A 396 -3.58 -8.48 30.65
N TRP A 397 -4.39 -9.07 29.79
CA TRP A 397 -5.35 -10.10 30.18
C TRP A 397 -4.62 -11.41 30.45
N GLY A 398 -4.81 -12.00 31.63
CA GLY A 398 -4.10 -13.22 32.03
C GLY A 398 -2.59 -13.02 32.18
N LYS A 399 -2.18 -11.94 32.85
CA LYS A 399 -0.77 -11.53 32.99
C LYS A 399 0.13 -12.64 33.55
N GLU A 400 -0.35 -13.42 34.52
CA GLU A 400 0.41 -14.52 35.12
C GLU A 400 0.72 -15.61 34.07
N ALA A 401 -0.23 -15.93 33.20
CA ALA A 401 -0.02 -16.89 32.12
C ALA A 401 0.94 -16.35 31.05
N LEU A 402 0.88 -15.04 30.78
CA LEU A 402 1.81 -14.36 29.88
C LEU A 402 3.25 -14.40 30.42
N GLU A 403 3.44 -14.11 31.71
CA GLU A 403 4.75 -14.13 32.37
C GLU A 403 5.33 -15.55 32.40
N ALA A 404 4.53 -16.56 32.76
CA ALA A 404 4.93 -17.96 32.70
C ALA A 404 5.32 -18.38 31.27
N ARG A 405 4.56 -17.94 30.26
CA ARG A 405 4.89 -18.22 28.86
C ARG A 405 6.17 -17.54 28.40
N ALA A 406 6.43 -16.31 28.85
CA ALA A 406 7.67 -15.59 28.56
C ALA A 406 8.89 -16.33 29.16
N GLU A 407 8.75 -16.86 30.37
CA GLU A 407 9.76 -17.68 31.03
C GLU A 407 10.07 -18.97 30.24
N ASP A 408 9.04 -19.72 29.84
CA ASP A 408 9.21 -20.92 29.00
C ASP A 408 9.92 -20.61 27.69
N LEU A 409 9.51 -19.54 27.00
CA LEU A 409 10.09 -19.15 25.71
C LEU A 409 11.54 -18.68 25.84
N ALA A 410 11.89 -18.00 26.93
CA ALA A 410 13.26 -17.60 27.21
C ALA A 410 14.16 -18.83 27.39
N ARG A 411 13.73 -19.82 28.17
CA ARG A 411 14.43 -21.10 28.32
C ARG A 411 14.57 -21.84 26.99
N ASP A 412 13.49 -21.91 26.21
CA ASP A 412 13.50 -22.60 24.92
C ASP A 412 14.45 -21.92 23.92
N LEU A 413 14.48 -20.58 23.89
CA LEU A 413 15.38 -19.81 23.05
C LEU A 413 16.84 -20.02 23.47
N ALA A 414 17.12 -19.92 24.76
CA ALA A 414 18.46 -20.13 25.31
C ALA A 414 18.96 -21.55 25.02
N ARG A 415 18.11 -22.56 25.24
CA ARG A 415 18.40 -23.95 24.91
C ARG A 415 18.68 -24.14 23.43
N ALA A 416 17.87 -23.55 22.54
CA ALA A 416 18.07 -23.66 21.10
C ALA A 416 19.42 -23.11 20.63
N VAL A 417 19.88 -22.00 21.24
CA VAL A 417 21.21 -21.42 20.99
C VAL A 417 22.32 -22.32 21.55
N LYS A 418 22.22 -22.72 22.84
CA LYS A 418 23.22 -23.56 23.53
C LYS A 418 23.40 -24.92 22.84
N GLU A 419 22.31 -25.54 22.40
CA GLU A 419 22.29 -26.82 21.67
C GLU A 419 22.70 -26.68 20.19
N LYS A 420 22.85 -25.46 19.67
CA LYS A 420 23.12 -25.19 18.24
C LYS A 420 22.12 -25.89 17.32
N ARG A 421 20.83 -25.78 17.65
CA ARG A 421 19.76 -26.43 16.87
C ARG A 421 19.85 -26.05 15.40
N LEU A 422 19.74 -27.06 14.55
CA LEU A 422 19.91 -26.94 13.10
C LEU A 422 18.65 -26.38 12.42
N TYR A 423 18.87 -25.72 11.28
CA TYR A 423 17.86 -25.10 10.42
C TYR A 423 17.94 -25.70 9.01
N PRO A 424 16.84 -25.82 8.25
CA PRO A 424 15.46 -25.47 8.55
C PRO A 424 14.84 -26.37 9.62
N PRO A 425 14.05 -25.84 10.57
CA PRO A 425 13.46 -26.64 11.64
C PRO A 425 12.32 -27.53 11.14
N THR A 426 11.76 -27.27 9.95
CA THR A 426 10.64 -28.03 9.37
C THR A 426 10.79 -28.16 7.86
N ASP A 427 10.16 -29.19 7.28
CA ASP A 427 10.11 -29.41 5.83
C ASP A 427 9.48 -28.23 5.06
N GLN A 428 8.60 -27.44 5.70
CA GLN A 428 8.02 -26.25 5.07
C GLN A 428 9.08 -25.18 4.77
N TYR A 429 10.00 -24.94 5.70
CA TYR A 429 11.11 -24.02 5.47
C TYR A 429 12.09 -24.59 4.45
N LEU A 430 12.31 -25.90 4.46
CA LEU A 430 13.11 -26.58 3.44
C LEU A 430 12.52 -26.39 2.04
N ASP A 431 11.21 -26.61 1.88
CA ASP A 431 10.50 -26.41 0.61
C ASP A 431 10.62 -24.94 0.12
N TYR A 432 10.57 -23.96 1.02
CA TYR A 432 10.79 -22.55 0.69
C TYR A 432 12.19 -22.31 0.10
N TRP A 433 13.24 -22.86 0.73
CA TRP A 433 14.60 -22.69 0.23
C TRP A 433 14.87 -23.44 -1.07
N HIS A 434 14.23 -24.59 -1.29
CA HIS A 434 14.25 -25.22 -2.62
C HIS A 434 13.65 -24.33 -3.69
N PHE A 435 12.47 -23.75 -3.42
CA PHE A 435 11.84 -22.79 -4.32
C PHE A 435 12.75 -21.59 -4.60
N MET A 436 13.36 -21.01 -3.57
CA MET A 436 14.29 -19.89 -3.72
C MET A 436 15.51 -20.25 -4.57
N GLY A 437 16.05 -21.45 -4.40
CA GLY A 437 17.18 -21.95 -5.20
C GLY A 437 16.82 -22.04 -6.69
N SER A 438 15.66 -22.61 -7.01
CA SER A 438 15.15 -22.66 -8.38
C SER A 438 14.93 -21.26 -8.96
N LEU A 439 14.27 -20.38 -8.21
CA LEU A 439 13.99 -19.01 -8.62
C LEU A 439 15.27 -18.24 -8.95
N ILE A 440 16.28 -18.30 -8.08
CA ILE A 440 17.57 -17.60 -8.27
C ILE A 440 18.35 -18.19 -9.45
N LYS A 441 18.33 -19.52 -9.61
CA LYS A 441 19.00 -20.21 -10.72
C LYS A 441 18.40 -19.83 -12.07
N GLU A 442 17.09 -19.76 -12.17
CA GLU A 442 16.34 -19.39 -13.38
C GLU A 442 16.49 -17.90 -13.72
N ASN A 443 16.62 -17.03 -12.71
CA ASN A 443 16.63 -15.57 -12.88
C ASN A 443 18.00 -14.94 -12.62
N ARG A 444 19.10 -15.68 -12.82
CA ARG A 444 20.47 -15.29 -12.43
C ARG A 444 20.93 -13.93 -12.97
N ASP A 445 20.44 -13.50 -14.13
CA ASP A 445 20.85 -12.24 -14.75
C ASP A 445 20.28 -11.03 -13.98
N PHE A 446 19.03 -11.15 -13.50
CA PHE A 446 18.39 -10.14 -12.65
C PHE A 446 18.81 -10.28 -11.18
N MET A 447 18.93 -11.51 -10.69
CA MET A 447 19.27 -11.85 -9.31
C MET A 447 20.77 -12.10 -9.12
N LYS A 448 21.61 -11.31 -9.79
CA LYS A 448 23.05 -11.56 -9.91
C LYS A 448 23.76 -11.77 -8.57
N ALA A 449 23.60 -10.84 -7.62
CA ALA A 449 24.27 -10.97 -6.33
C ALA A 449 23.71 -12.10 -5.46
N ASP A 450 22.43 -12.45 -5.62
CA ASP A 450 21.84 -13.63 -4.95
C ASP A 450 22.44 -14.92 -5.54
N TYR A 451 22.53 -15.01 -6.88
CA TYR A 451 23.14 -16.15 -7.57
C TYR A 451 24.61 -16.35 -7.17
N GLU A 452 25.41 -15.28 -7.22
CA GLU A 452 26.82 -15.31 -6.82
C GLU A 452 26.99 -15.75 -5.36
N HIS A 453 26.11 -15.28 -4.47
CA HIS A 453 26.11 -15.68 -3.06
C HIS A 453 25.83 -17.18 -2.89
N TRP A 454 24.80 -17.71 -3.56
CA TRP A 454 24.45 -19.12 -3.49
C TRP A 454 25.51 -20.02 -4.13
N GLN A 455 26.08 -19.59 -5.26
CA GLN A 455 27.16 -20.31 -5.93
C GLN A 455 28.41 -20.38 -5.05
N LYS A 456 28.79 -19.26 -4.42
CA LYS A 456 29.95 -19.20 -3.51
C LYS A 456 29.82 -20.16 -2.33
N LEU A 457 28.60 -20.37 -1.83
CA LEU A 457 28.32 -21.27 -0.72
C LEU A 457 28.06 -22.73 -1.15
N GLY A 458 28.11 -23.05 -2.46
CA GLY A 458 27.82 -24.39 -2.97
C GLY A 458 26.34 -24.80 -2.90
N ILE A 459 25.45 -23.86 -2.57
CA ILE A 459 24.04 -24.14 -2.26
C ILE A 459 23.24 -24.52 -3.50
N LEU A 460 23.65 -24.01 -4.67
CA LEU A 460 22.99 -24.32 -5.95
C LEU A 460 23.13 -25.80 -6.37
N GLU A 461 24.05 -26.54 -5.76
CA GLU A 461 24.23 -27.98 -6.01
C GLU A 461 23.31 -28.81 -5.12
N SER A 462 23.29 -28.53 -3.81
CA SER A 462 22.33 -29.09 -2.86
C SER A 462 22.21 -28.20 -1.62
N PHE A 463 20.98 -27.74 -1.34
CA PHE A 463 20.68 -26.98 -0.13
C PHE A 463 20.80 -27.88 1.11
N GLU A 464 20.35 -29.13 1.02
CA GLU A 464 20.42 -30.16 2.06
C GLU A 464 21.84 -30.49 2.50
N ALA A 465 22.75 -30.61 1.54
CA ALA A 465 24.16 -30.83 1.84
C ALA A 465 24.77 -29.63 2.59
N TYR A 466 24.37 -28.41 2.22
CA TYR A 466 24.83 -27.18 2.89
C TYR A 466 24.31 -27.07 4.34
N ILE A 467 23.06 -27.45 4.60
CA ILE A 467 22.45 -27.41 5.94
C ILE A 467 22.71 -28.69 6.77
N GLY A 468 23.22 -29.75 6.16
CA GLY A 468 23.43 -31.05 6.82
C GLY A 468 22.13 -31.74 7.25
N GLN A 469 21.02 -31.46 6.57
CA GLN A 469 19.70 -32.02 6.87
C GLN A 469 19.01 -32.45 5.58
N SER A 470 18.45 -33.66 5.58
CA SER A 470 17.56 -34.14 4.54
C SER A 470 16.11 -33.92 4.96
N ARG A 471 15.23 -33.75 3.97
CA ARG A 471 13.78 -33.79 4.16
C ARG A 471 13.39 -35.04 4.96
N THR A 472 12.54 -34.88 5.97
CA THR A 472 11.94 -36.04 6.62
C THR A 472 11.04 -36.76 5.61
N GLN A 473 11.29 -38.05 5.35
CA GLN A 473 10.39 -38.84 4.50
C GLN A 473 9.07 -39.08 5.24
N GLY A 474 8.06 -38.26 4.93
CA GLY A 474 6.66 -38.40 5.33
C GLY A 474 5.94 -37.05 5.21
N ARG A 475 4.82 -36.86 4.51
CA ARG A 475 3.60 -37.67 4.39
C ARG A 475 2.89 -37.41 3.05
N ARG A 476 3.65 -37.15 1.98
CA ARG A 476 3.13 -37.20 0.60
C ARG A 476 3.68 -38.46 -0.05
N ASP A 477 3.05 -39.58 0.28
CA ASP A 477 3.11 -40.74 -0.60
C ASP A 477 2.24 -40.40 -1.83
N PRO A 478 2.82 -40.28 -3.04
CA PRO A 478 2.04 -40.11 -4.25
C PRO A 478 0.97 -41.20 -4.37
N GLY A 479 1.27 -42.42 -3.92
CA GLY A 479 0.36 -43.56 -3.84
C GLY A 479 -0.82 -43.31 -2.89
N MET A 480 -0.67 -42.59 -1.79
CA MET A 480 -1.80 -42.19 -0.94
C MET A 480 -2.70 -41.15 -1.61
N ARG A 481 -2.15 -40.21 -2.37
CA ARG A 481 -2.96 -39.25 -3.14
C ARG A 481 -3.69 -39.95 -4.28
N GLU A 482 -3.02 -40.88 -4.94
CA GLU A 482 -3.61 -41.70 -6.01
C GLU A 482 -4.68 -42.64 -5.46
N ALA A 483 -4.44 -43.27 -4.31
CA ALA A 483 -5.40 -44.10 -3.59
C ALA A 483 -6.61 -43.28 -3.11
N TRP A 484 -6.38 -42.09 -2.54
CA TRP A 484 -7.46 -41.18 -2.14
C TRP A 484 -8.27 -40.68 -3.34
N LEU A 485 -7.62 -40.34 -4.46
CA LEU A 485 -8.31 -39.97 -5.70
C LEU A 485 -9.11 -41.16 -6.26
N LYS A 486 -8.54 -42.36 -6.22
CA LYS A 486 -9.20 -43.58 -6.67
C LYS A 486 -10.40 -43.92 -5.81
N GLU A 487 -10.27 -43.82 -4.48
CA GLU A 487 -11.36 -43.99 -3.53
C GLU A 487 -12.45 -42.91 -3.71
N LEU A 488 -12.06 -41.66 -3.95
CA LEU A 488 -13.00 -40.57 -4.26
C LEU A 488 -13.77 -40.84 -5.56
N MET A 489 -13.07 -41.29 -6.61
CA MET A 489 -13.67 -41.66 -7.89
C MET A 489 -14.57 -42.90 -7.79
N GLU A 490 -14.18 -43.90 -6.99
CA GLU A 490 -14.99 -45.10 -6.73
C GLU A 490 -16.23 -44.78 -5.89
N ARG A 491 -16.13 -43.89 -4.89
CA ARG A 491 -17.29 -43.37 -4.14
C ARG A 491 -18.25 -42.60 -5.04
N GLN A 492 -17.74 -41.83 -6.01
CA GLN A 492 -18.59 -41.14 -6.98
C GLN A 492 -19.20 -42.09 -8.01
N ARG A 493 -18.47 -43.13 -8.45
CA ARG A 493 -19.00 -44.18 -9.33
C ARG A 493 -20.03 -45.07 -8.63
N GLY A 494 -19.82 -45.41 -7.36
CA GLY A 494 -20.79 -46.15 -6.54
C GLY A 494 -22.10 -45.38 -6.34
N ARG A 495 -22.00 -44.06 -6.09
CA ARG A 495 -23.18 -43.17 -6.06
C ARG A 495 -23.92 -43.07 -7.40
N ALA A 496 -23.21 -43.24 -8.52
CA ALA A 496 -23.82 -43.24 -9.85
C ALA A 496 -24.49 -44.58 -10.21
N VAL A 497 -24.10 -45.69 -9.57
CA VAL A 497 -24.67 -47.03 -9.81
C VAL A 497 -25.86 -47.34 -8.89
N GLU A 498 -25.90 -46.76 -7.68
CA GLU A 498 -27.09 -46.84 -6.80
C GLU A 498 -28.27 -45.99 -7.31
N ALA A 499 -28.01 -45.00 -8.17
CA ALA A 499 -29.03 -44.19 -8.83
C ALA A 499 -29.54 -44.88 -10.12
N GLY A 500 -30.26 -45.99 -9.97
CA GLY A 500 -31.08 -46.56 -11.06
C GLY A 500 -32.17 -45.56 -11.52
N PRO A 501 -32.78 -45.75 -12.72
CA PRO A 501 -33.71 -44.77 -13.26
C PRO A 501 -34.98 -44.73 -12.40
N ALA A 502 -35.18 -43.61 -11.71
CA ALA A 502 -36.33 -43.36 -10.86
C ALA A 502 -37.62 -43.29 -11.69
N THR A 503 -38.64 -44.03 -11.26
CA THR A 503 -39.99 -43.98 -11.85
C THR A 503 -40.65 -42.62 -11.58
N GLU A 504 -41.65 -42.25 -12.39
CA GLU A 504 -42.35 -40.94 -12.32
C GLU A 504 -42.92 -40.62 -10.93
N ALA A 505 -43.15 -41.62 -10.07
CA ALA A 505 -43.55 -41.41 -8.67
C ALA A 505 -42.40 -40.95 -7.74
N GLN A 506 -41.14 -41.25 -8.07
CA GLN A 506 -39.95 -40.78 -7.34
C GLN A 506 -39.45 -39.42 -7.83
N ALA A 507 -39.74 -39.04 -9.08
CA ALA A 507 -39.47 -37.68 -9.58
C ALA A 507 -40.30 -36.61 -8.86
N ALA A 508 -41.48 -36.98 -8.32
CA ALA A 508 -42.29 -36.10 -7.50
C ALA A 508 -41.79 -35.94 -6.05
N ALA A 509 -40.91 -36.82 -5.56
CA ALA A 509 -40.40 -36.82 -4.20
C ALA A 509 -38.94 -36.31 -4.08
N ALA A 510 -38.30 -35.95 -5.19
CA ALA A 510 -36.92 -35.46 -5.26
C ALA A 510 -36.80 -33.96 -5.56
N ASN A 511 -37.87 -33.18 -5.38
CA ASN A 511 -37.71 -31.76 -5.10
C ASN A 511 -37.53 -31.62 -3.59
N PRO A 512 -36.35 -31.24 -3.05
CA PRO A 512 -36.42 -30.46 -1.84
C PRO A 512 -37.26 -29.24 -2.22
N GLY A 513 -38.31 -28.97 -1.47
CA GLY A 513 -39.07 -27.74 -1.66
C GLY A 513 -38.11 -26.53 -1.68
N PRO A 514 -38.56 -25.38 -2.20
CA PRO A 514 -37.73 -24.18 -2.18
C PRO A 514 -37.18 -23.98 -0.75
N PRO A 515 -35.88 -23.63 -0.60
CA PRO A 515 -35.24 -23.58 0.71
C PRO A 515 -36.13 -22.85 1.71
N GLU A 516 -36.47 -23.52 2.80
CA GLU A 516 -37.36 -22.96 3.83
C GLU A 516 -36.66 -21.88 4.68
N THR A 517 -35.33 -21.76 4.57
CA THR A 517 -34.50 -20.80 5.29
C THR A 517 -33.63 -19.97 4.34
N VAL A 518 -33.41 -18.70 4.68
CA VAL A 518 -32.52 -17.79 3.97
C VAL A 518 -31.10 -18.33 3.97
N ARG A 519 -30.63 -18.92 5.07
CA ARG A 519 -29.31 -19.55 5.14
C ARG A 519 -29.14 -20.66 4.12
N GLY A 520 -30.06 -21.61 4.07
CA GLY A 520 -29.98 -22.74 3.14
C GLY A 520 -30.04 -22.28 1.68
N MET A 521 -30.84 -21.26 1.40
CA MET A 521 -30.88 -20.60 0.10
C MET A 521 -29.51 -19.96 -0.25
N MET A 522 -28.92 -19.18 0.66
CA MET A 522 -27.64 -18.52 0.44
C MET A 522 -26.47 -19.49 0.25
N GLU A 523 -26.48 -20.62 0.95
CA GLU A 523 -25.49 -21.70 0.77
C GLU A 523 -25.58 -22.35 -0.62
N ALA A 524 -26.78 -22.37 -1.21
CA ALA A 524 -27.03 -22.91 -2.56
C ALA A 524 -26.74 -21.89 -3.69
N MET A 525 -26.75 -20.58 -3.40
CA MET A 525 -26.54 -19.51 -4.40
C MET A 525 -25.28 -19.71 -5.26
N PRO A 526 -24.10 -20.09 -4.73
CA PRO A 526 -22.92 -20.35 -5.57
C PRO A 526 -23.13 -21.38 -6.68
N GLY A 527 -24.02 -22.36 -6.47
CA GLY A 527 -24.37 -23.37 -7.46
C GLY A 527 -25.34 -22.88 -8.54
N ALA A 528 -26.08 -21.80 -8.27
CA ALA A 528 -27.07 -21.19 -9.18
C ALA A 528 -26.51 -20.02 -10.01
N LEU A 529 -25.23 -19.65 -9.81
CA LEU A 529 -24.62 -18.52 -10.51
C LEU A 529 -24.60 -18.71 -12.03
N ASP A 530 -25.19 -17.76 -12.76
CA ASP A 530 -25.00 -17.61 -14.20
C ASP A 530 -23.58 -17.13 -14.50
N ARG A 531 -22.76 -18.04 -15.02
CA ARG A 531 -21.33 -17.80 -15.28
C ARG A 531 -21.09 -16.82 -16.43
N GLU A 532 -22.00 -16.76 -17.40
CA GLU A 532 -21.88 -15.81 -18.53
C GLU A 532 -22.25 -14.40 -18.07
N ALA A 533 -23.34 -14.26 -17.30
CA ALA A 533 -23.75 -12.98 -16.73
C ALA A 533 -22.73 -12.43 -15.70
N ALA A 534 -22.00 -13.32 -15.02
CA ALA A 534 -20.97 -12.98 -14.04
C ALA A 534 -19.55 -12.79 -14.64
N ALA A 535 -19.38 -12.90 -15.96
CA ALA A 535 -18.07 -12.76 -16.61
C ALA A 535 -17.49 -11.34 -16.43
N GLY A 536 -16.25 -11.24 -15.96
CA GLY A 536 -15.58 -9.96 -15.69
C GLY A 536 -16.10 -9.18 -14.47
N LEU A 537 -17.07 -9.75 -13.72
CA LEU A 537 -17.59 -9.14 -12.51
C LEU A 537 -16.75 -9.53 -11.28
N ARG A 538 -16.39 -8.53 -10.46
CA ARG A 538 -15.87 -8.71 -9.11
C ARG A 538 -16.74 -7.92 -8.15
N ALA A 539 -17.45 -8.62 -7.27
CA ALA A 539 -18.39 -8.00 -6.35
C ALA A 539 -18.53 -8.83 -5.07
N ILE A 540 -18.68 -8.15 -3.93
CA ILE A 540 -18.94 -8.75 -2.63
C ILE A 540 -20.30 -8.24 -2.12
N TYR A 541 -21.28 -9.14 -2.11
CA TYR A 541 -22.60 -8.91 -1.54
C TYR A 541 -22.61 -9.38 -0.09
N GLN A 542 -22.89 -8.49 0.86
CA GLN A 542 -23.12 -8.84 2.26
C GLN A 542 -24.63 -8.80 2.56
N PHE A 543 -25.10 -9.78 3.32
CA PHE A 543 -26.46 -9.88 3.81
C PHE A 543 -26.44 -9.84 5.32
N GLU A 544 -27.22 -8.93 5.89
CA GLU A 544 -27.53 -8.85 7.31
C GLU A 544 -28.99 -9.24 7.47
N VAL A 545 -29.21 -10.51 7.80
CA VAL A 545 -30.53 -11.12 7.89
C VAL A 545 -31.02 -10.99 9.33
N SER A 546 -32.26 -10.54 9.51
CA SER A 546 -32.91 -10.40 10.82
C SER A 546 -34.30 -11.04 10.87
N GLY A 547 -34.85 -11.24 12.07
CA GLY A 547 -36.20 -11.81 12.25
C GLY A 547 -36.15 -13.30 12.60
N ALA A 548 -36.78 -14.15 11.76
CA ALA A 548 -36.82 -15.61 11.97
C ALA A 548 -35.43 -16.26 11.92
N GLU A 549 -34.50 -15.63 11.21
CA GLU A 549 -33.07 -15.95 11.21
C GLU A 549 -32.28 -14.68 11.51
N ASN A 550 -31.21 -14.78 12.30
CA ASN A 550 -30.35 -13.64 12.66
C ASN A 550 -28.90 -14.01 12.42
N PHE A 551 -28.36 -13.59 11.28
CA PHE A 551 -26.96 -13.83 10.92
C PHE A 551 -26.47 -12.83 9.86
N THR A 552 -25.16 -12.74 9.73
CA THR A 552 -24.50 -12.02 8.65
C THR A 552 -23.74 -13.00 7.78
N ALA A 553 -23.85 -12.87 6.47
CA ALA A 553 -23.09 -13.69 5.52
C ALA A 553 -22.74 -12.87 4.27
N CYS A 554 -21.81 -13.36 3.46
CA CYS A 554 -21.46 -12.73 2.19
C CYS A 554 -21.32 -13.73 1.04
N ILE A 555 -21.66 -13.25 -0.16
CA ILE A 555 -21.42 -13.91 -1.43
C ILE A 555 -20.33 -13.11 -2.14
N ARG A 556 -19.18 -13.74 -2.40
CA ARG A 556 -18.10 -13.15 -3.20
C ARG A 556 -18.16 -13.70 -4.61
N ILE A 557 -18.27 -12.82 -5.59
CA ILE A 557 -18.20 -13.15 -7.00
C ILE A 557 -16.85 -12.67 -7.53
N ASP A 558 -16.08 -13.56 -8.14
CA ASP A 558 -14.86 -13.24 -8.90
C ASP A 558 -14.88 -14.00 -10.23
N ASN A 559 -15.12 -13.25 -11.31
CA ASN A 559 -14.99 -13.69 -12.69
C ASN A 559 -15.66 -15.05 -12.99
N GLY A 560 -16.99 -15.12 -12.81
CA GLY A 560 -17.78 -16.33 -13.08
C GLY A 560 -17.74 -17.40 -11.98
N THR A 561 -17.10 -17.12 -10.84
CA THR A 561 -17.13 -17.99 -9.64
C THR A 561 -17.76 -17.26 -8.47
N ALA A 562 -18.60 -17.94 -7.70
CA ALA A 562 -19.20 -17.42 -6.46
C ALA A 562 -18.79 -18.29 -5.27
N VAL A 563 -18.57 -17.66 -4.12
CA VAL A 563 -18.28 -18.34 -2.85
C VAL A 563 -19.17 -17.75 -1.76
N PHE A 564 -19.92 -18.61 -1.08
CA PHE A 564 -20.63 -18.26 0.15
C PHE A 564 -19.67 -18.34 1.34
N GLN A 565 -19.71 -17.32 2.19
CA GLN A 565 -18.98 -17.29 3.45
C GLN A 565 -19.87 -16.70 4.55
N GLU A 566 -19.96 -17.40 5.67
CA GLU A 566 -20.63 -16.89 6.86
C GLU A 566 -19.77 -15.82 7.57
N GLY A 567 -20.43 -14.78 8.09
CA GLY A 567 -19.83 -13.60 8.70
C GLY A 567 -19.80 -12.36 7.78
N PRO A 568 -19.54 -11.17 8.35
CA PRO A 568 -19.43 -9.92 7.60
C PRO A 568 -18.21 -9.93 6.67
N ALA A 569 -18.34 -9.29 5.52
CA ALA A 569 -17.22 -9.03 4.62
C ALA A 569 -16.36 -7.86 5.13
N SER A 570 -15.06 -7.90 4.85
CA SER A 570 -14.12 -6.84 5.23
C SER A 570 -14.33 -5.54 4.45
N GLN A 571 -14.77 -5.63 3.18
CA GLN A 571 -15.15 -4.50 2.33
C GLN A 571 -16.30 -4.96 1.40
N PRO A 572 -17.55 -4.91 1.87
CA PRO A 572 -18.69 -5.22 1.01
C PRO A 572 -18.89 -4.10 -0.02
N ASP A 573 -19.14 -4.47 -1.28
CA ASP A 573 -19.54 -3.53 -2.33
C ASP A 573 -21.03 -3.17 -2.18
N VAL A 574 -21.83 -4.12 -1.66
CA VAL A 574 -23.25 -3.95 -1.34
C VAL A 574 -23.55 -4.64 -0.01
N ILE A 575 -24.27 -3.95 0.88
CA ILE A 575 -24.81 -4.50 2.13
C ILE A 575 -26.34 -4.49 2.02
N ILE A 576 -26.97 -5.64 2.17
CA ILE A 576 -28.41 -5.85 2.12
C ILE A 576 -28.89 -6.21 3.52
N ARG A 577 -29.65 -5.31 4.16
CA ARG A 577 -30.27 -5.55 5.48
C ARG A 577 -31.72 -5.90 5.30
N THR A 578 -32.08 -7.14 5.60
CA THR A 578 -33.40 -7.67 5.26
C THR A 578 -33.95 -8.58 6.36
N PRO A 579 -35.25 -8.51 6.67
CA PRO A 579 -35.93 -9.58 7.38
C PRO A 579 -35.89 -10.88 6.58
N ALA A 580 -35.83 -12.02 7.26
CA ALA A 580 -35.66 -13.33 6.63
C ALA A 580 -36.87 -13.73 5.74
N ASP A 581 -38.08 -13.45 6.22
CA ASP A 581 -39.34 -13.66 5.52
C ASP A 581 -39.45 -12.80 4.25
N VAL A 582 -39.01 -11.54 4.31
CA VAL A 582 -38.97 -10.63 3.17
C VAL A 582 -38.00 -11.14 2.11
N TRP A 583 -36.80 -11.58 2.50
CA TRP A 583 -35.79 -12.04 1.54
C TRP A 583 -36.17 -13.37 0.89
N LEU A 584 -36.79 -14.28 1.64
CA LEU A 584 -37.35 -15.52 1.10
C LEU A 584 -38.44 -15.25 0.07
N ALA A 585 -39.37 -14.34 0.35
CA ALA A 585 -40.43 -13.97 -0.58
C ALA A 585 -39.87 -13.34 -1.87
N VAL A 586 -38.82 -12.51 -1.75
CA VAL A 586 -38.12 -11.94 -2.92
C VAL A 586 -37.42 -13.02 -3.75
N SER A 587 -36.72 -13.96 -3.10
CA SER A 587 -36.02 -15.03 -3.80
C SER A 587 -36.97 -16.04 -4.47
N LYS A 588 -38.16 -16.27 -3.91
CA LYS A 588 -39.19 -17.13 -4.51
C LYS A 588 -39.96 -16.44 -5.64
N GLY A 589 -39.74 -15.14 -5.87
CA GLY A 589 -40.49 -14.34 -6.85
C GLY A 589 -41.91 -13.98 -6.40
N GLU A 590 -42.27 -14.28 -5.15
CA GLU A 590 -43.58 -13.94 -4.54
C GLU A 590 -43.69 -12.44 -4.23
N LEU A 591 -42.54 -11.79 -4.01
CA LEU A 591 -42.43 -10.36 -3.78
C LEU A 591 -41.42 -9.75 -4.76
N ASP A 592 -41.83 -8.73 -5.51
CA ASP A 592 -40.90 -8.03 -6.39
C ASP A 592 -39.83 -7.28 -5.59
N GLY A 593 -38.56 -7.58 -5.85
CA GLY A 593 -37.43 -7.02 -5.09
C GLY A 593 -37.28 -5.51 -5.23
N ALA A 594 -37.62 -4.93 -6.39
CA ALA A 594 -37.55 -3.47 -6.57
C ALA A 594 -38.68 -2.77 -5.80
N ALA A 595 -39.89 -3.32 -5.83
CA ALA A 595 -41.01 -2.83 -5.04
C ALA A 595 -40.75 -2.97 -3.53
N ALA A 596 -40.18 -4.09 -3.07
CA ALA A 596 -39.83 -4.32 -1.68
C ALA A 596 -38.76 -3.34 -1.16
N PHE A 597 -37.78 -3.00 -1.99
CA PHE A 597 -36.80 -1.96 -1.68
C PHE A 597 -37.44 -0.57 -1.62
N MET A 598 -38.22 -0.19 -2.64
CA MET A 598 -38.87 1.13 -2.73
C MET A 598 -39.89 1.38 -1.61
N THR A 599 -40.52 0.32 -1.09
CA THR A 599 -41.45 0.38 0.05
C THR A 599 -40.75 0.24 1.41
N GLY A 600 -39.43 0.12 1.43
CA GLY A 600 -38.61 0.08 2.65
C GLY A 600 -38.69 -1.24 3.42
N LYS A 601 -39.12 -2.34 2.79
CA LYS A 601 -39.21 -3.67 3.43
C LYS A 601 -37.83 -4.28 3.70
N PHE A 602 -36.81 -3.85 2.97
CA PHE A 602 -35.40 -4.10 3.26
C PHE A 602 -34.56 -2.89 2.84
N GLN A 603 -33.37 -2.75 3.39
CA GLN A 603 -32.47 -1.62 3.16
C GLN A 603 -31.20 -2.07 2.45
N VAL A 604 -30.62 -1.19 1.65
CA VAL A 604 -29.36 -1.44 0.94
C VAL A 604 -28.42 -0.27 1.10
N GLU A 605 -27.16 -0.57 1.40
CA GLU A 605 -26.05 0.38 1.41
C GLU A 605 -24.97 -0.08 0.42
N GLY A 606 -24.34 0.84 -0.29
CA GLY A 606 -23.31 0.54 -1.29
C GLY A 606 -23.78 0.73 -2.74
N ASP A 607 -23.24 -0.07 -3.66
CA ASP A 607 -23.50 0.06 -5.09
C ASP A 607 -24.87 -0.50 -5.50
N LEU A 608 -25.83 0.39 -5.73
CA LEU A 608 -27.18 0.02 -6.18
C LEU A 608 -27.21 -0.63 -7.58
N GLY A 609 -26.22 -0.36 -8.44
CA GLY A 609 -26.10 -1.01 -9.74
C GLY A 609 -25.78 -2.50 -9.60
N LEU A 610 -24.99 -2.87 -8.60
CA LEU A 610 -24.73 -4.27 -8.27
C LEU A 610 -25.95 -4.97 -7.67
N LEU A 611 -26.75 -4.28 -6.85
CA LEU A 611 -28.03 -4.81 -6.36
C LEU A 611 -28.98 -5.15 -7.52
N MET A 612 -29.14 -4.24 -8.48
CA MET A 612 -30.05 -4.47 -9.63
C MET A 612 -29.59 -5.63 -10.52
N LYS A 613 -28.28 -5.89 -10.58
CA LYS A 613 -27.72 -7.04 -11.31
C LYS A 613 -27.96 -8.37 -10.61
N LEU A 614 -28.23 -8.40 -9.30
CA LEU A 614 -28.31 -9.64 -8.51
C LEU A 614 -29.33 -10.64 -9.07
N LYS A 615 -30.49 -10.17 -9.53
CA LYS A 615 -31.55 -11.00 -10.15
C LYS A 615 -31.12 -11.60 -11.49
N GLY A 616 -30.19 -10.98 -12.21
CA GLY A 616 -29.65 -11.50 -13.46
C GLY A 616 -28.45 -12.44 -13.27
N LEU A 617 -27.97 -12.60 -12.04
CA LEU A 617 -26.82 -13.44 -11.71
C LEU A 617 -27.21 -14.81 -11.14
N PHE A 618 -28.43 -14.97 -10.60
CA PHE A 618 -28.90 -16.15 -9.87
C PHE A 618 -30.32 -16.54 -10.26
#